data_AF-A0A545VEH8-F1
#
_entry.id   AF-A0A545VEH8-F1
#
_cell.length_a   1.000
_cell.length_b   1.000
_cell.length_c   1.000
_cell.angle_alpha   90.00
_cell.angle_beta   90.00
_cell.angle_gamma   90.00
#
_symmetry.space_group_name_H-M   'P 1'
#
loop_
_entity.id
_entity.type
_entity.pdbx_description
1 polymer ?
#
loop_
_entity_poly.entity_id
_entity_poly.type
_entity_poly.pdbx_seq_one_letter_code
_entity_poly.pdbx_strand_id
1 'polypeptide(L)'
;MASLPQPRRKPLNPGGSKEDQVRRELEETLLNISRRYVKKFSGPDPANTVVGFTNFTEVADGLSEVVDTVWRSGTPILQIPFLLKICGDFTQYVRSFPPAPKATFQLLNKIDHCFASLLSGKDIATQETLPGFENGLRGGMTTTDMVRCRSLVEQTRVLIVEIMSNERSVGSDVDSDDYDEDEDESEDDDEFKESRGGGGDDDDEQDDELASVRLDAARVFENTIVQLGNRLGDGGLLST
;
A
#
# COMPACT_ATOMS: atom_id res chain seq x y z
N MET A 1 1.00 15.05 -2.19
CA MET A 1 0.37 14.27 -1.09
C MET A 1 -1.13 14.21 -1.33
N ALA A 2 -1.73 13.03 -1.29
CA ALA A 2 -3.18 12.90 -1.34
C ALA A 2 -3.76 13.32 0.02
N SER A 3 -4.58 14.38 0.04
CA SER A 3 -5.11 14.93 1.29
C SER A 3 -6.20 14.02 1.86
N LEU A 4 -6.07 13.63 3.12
CA LEU A 4 -7.17 13.06 3.89
C LEU A 4 -8.26 14.12 4.11
N PRO A 5 -9.54 13.72 4.22
CA PRO A 5 -10.61 14.64 4.59
C PRO A 5 -10.48 15.07 6.06
N GLN A 6 -11.07 16.22 6.42
CA GLN A 6 -11.12 16.63 7.82
C GLN A 6 -12.00 15.64 8.62
N PRO A 7 -11.48 15.05 9.72
CA PRO A 7 -12.26 14.16 10.57
C PRO A 7 -13.37 14.94 11.29
N ARG A 8 -14.46 14.25 11.63
CA ARG A 8 -15.56 14.84 12.41
C ARG A 8 -15.05 15.36 13.76
N ARG A 9 -15.53 16.52 14.20
CA ARG A 9 -15.13 17.11 15.51
C ARG A 9 -15.48 16.28 16.73
N LYS A 10 -16.45 15.37 16.62
CA LYS A 10 -16.87 14.45 17.69
C LYS A 10 -17.02 13.05 17.11
N PRO A 11 -16.55 12.01 17.83
CA PRO A 11 -16.80 10.63 17.45
C PRO A 11 -18.29 10.33 17.31
N LEU A 12 -18.60 9.30 16.55
CA LEU A 12 -19.93 8.70 16.56
C LEU A 12 -20.17 8.07 17.93
N ASN A 13 -21.43 8.10 18.37
CA ASN A 13 -21.81 7.51 19.65
C ASN A 13 -21.68 5.98 19.56
N PRO A 14 -20.94 5.34 20.47
CA PRO A 14 -20.84 3.88 20.56
C PRO A 14 -22.21 3.20 20.57
N GLY A 15 -22.43 2.27 19.64
CA GLY A 15 -23.69 1.54 19.46
C GLY A 15 -24.86 2.39 18.94
N GLY A 16 -24.58 3.58 18.40
CA GLY A 16 -25.59 4.46 17.84
C GLY A 16 -25.93 4.15 16.38
N SER A 17 -27.14 4.51 15.94
CA SER A 17 -27.61 4.25 14.57
C SER A 17 -26.71 4.82 13.47
N LYS A 18 -26.05 5.96 13.71
CA LYS A 18 -25.10 6.57 12.77
C LYS A 18 -23.80 5.77 12.66
N GLU A 19 -23.32 5.21 13.77
CA GLU A 19 -22.15 4.34 13.78
C GLU A 19 -22.45 3.06 13.00
N ASP A 20 -23.62 2.45 13.25
CA ASP A 20 -24.06 1.25 12.55
C ASP A 20 -24.25 1.49 11.05
N GLN A 21 -24.78 2.64 10.66
CA GLN A 21 -24.91 3.01 9.26
C GLN A 21 -23.55 3.10 8.57
N VAL A 22 -22.59 3.82 9.17
CA VAL A 22 -21.23 3.94 8.62
C VAL A 22 -20.55 2.58 8.57
N ARG A 23 -20.68 1.75 9.61
CA ARG A 23 -20.13 0.39 9.61
C ARG A 23 -20.67 -0.44 8.45
N ARG A 24 -21.99 -0.46 8.25
CA ARG A 24 -22.63 -1.21 7.15
C ARG A 24 -22.18 -0.72 5.79
N GLU A 25 -22.10 0.60 5.61
CA GLU A 25 -21.61 1.21 4.37
C GLU A 25 -20.16 0.78 4.07
N LEU A 26 -19.28 0.83 5.09
CA LEU A 26 -17.89 0.40 4.94
C LEU A 26 -17.77 -1.10 4.62
N GLU A 27 -18.56 -1.94 5.29
CA GLU A 27 -18.62 -3.39 5.05
C GLU A 27 -19.11 -3.70 3.62
N GLU A 28 -20.15 -3.00 3.16
CA GLU A 28 -20.70 -3.16 1.81
C GLU A 28 -19.68 -2.76 0.74
N THR A 29 -19.03 -1.61 0.91
CA THR A 29 -18.00 -1.13 -0.02
C THR A 29 -16.79 -2.07 -0.06
N LEU A 30 -16.29 -2.53 1.09
CA LEU A 30 -15.20 -3.50 1.13
C LEU A 30 -15.58 -4.86 0.53
N LEU A 31 -16.83 -5.30 0.73
CA LEU A 31 -17.34 -6.52 0.11
C LEU A 31 -17.42 -6.37 -1.41
N ASN A 32 -17.84 -5.21 -1.91
CA ASN A 32 -17.84 -4.92 -3.33
C ASN A 32 -16.42 -4.94 -3.92
N ILE A 33 -15.46 -4.28 -3.26
CA ILE A 33 -14.04 -4.33 -3.65
C ILE A 33 -13.54 -5.78 -3.70
N SER A 34 -13.81 -6.58 -2.67
CA SER A 34 -13.43 -7.99 -2.64
C SER A 34 -14.04 -8.79 -3.80
N ARG A 35 -15.32 -8.58 -4.12
CA ARG A 35 -16.00 -9.22 -5.26
C ARG A 35 -15.37 -8.83 -6.59
N ARG A 36 -15.08 -7.54 -6.80
CA ARG A 36 -14.41 -7.04 -8.01
C ARG A 36 -12.99 -7.60 -8.13
N TYR A 37 -12.26 -7.73 -7.03
CA TYR A 37 -10.94 -8.36 -7.00
C TYR A 37 -11.02 -9.83 -7.42
N VAL A 38 -11.90 -10.62 -6.81
CA VAL A 38 -12.06 -12.05 -7.17
C VAL A 38 -12.50 -12.22 -8.62
N LYS A 39 -13.37 -11.32 -9.12
CA LYS A 39 -13.86 -11.37 -10.50
C LYS A 39 -12.78 -11.19 -11.55
N LYS A 40 -11.64 -10.56 -11.23
CA LYS A 40 -10.49 -10.50 -12.13
C LYS A 40 -9.99 -11.89 -12.56
N PHE A 41 -10.07 -12.87 -11.65
CA PHE A 41 -9.64 -14.24 -11.92
C PHE A 41 -10.75 -15.10 -12.55
N SER A 42 -11.94 -14.53 -12.72
CA SER A 42 -13.06 -15.21 -13.37
C SER A 42 -13.14 -14.80 -14.84
N GLY A 43 -13.40 -15.76 -15.73
CA GLY A 43 -13.68 -15.44 -17.13
C GLY A 43 -14.97 -14.62 -17.31
N PRO A 44 -15.24 -14.13 -18.53
CA PRO A 44 -16.43 -13.34 -18.83
C PRO A 44 -17.71 -14.12 -18.45
N ASP A 45 -18.52 -13.56 -17.56
CA ASP A 45 -19.79 -14.13 -17.14
C ASP A 45 -20.94 -13.19 -17.57
N PRO A 46 -21.69 -13.53 -18.64
CA PRO A 46 -22.76 -12.67 -19.16
C PRO A 46 -23.91 -12.44 -18.18
N ALA A 47 -24.05 -13.28 -17.15
CA ALA A 47 -25.09 -13.16 -16.14
C ALA A 47 -24.66 -12.28 -14.95
N ASN A 48 -23.40 -11.85 -14.90
CA ASN A 48 -22.86 -11.09 -13.79
C ASN A 48 -22.73 -9.61 -14.11
N THR A 49 -23.30 -8.77 -13.26
CA THR A 49 -23.20 -7.31 -13.38
C THR A 49 -21.92 -6.73 -12.76
N VAL A 50 -21.18 -7.53 -11.97
CA VAL A 50 -19.97 -7.07 -11.28
C VAL A 50 -18.76 -7.16 -12.21
N VAL A 51 -18.22 -6.00 -12.58
CA VAL A 51 -17.01 -5.88 -13.40
C VAL A 51 -15.76 -5.97 -12.53
N GLY A 52 -14.84 -6.88 -12.87
CA GLY A 52 -13.57 -7.03 -12.17
C GLY A 52 -12.65 -5.81 -12.29
N PHE A 53 -11.64 -5.72 -11.43
CA PHE A 53 -10.60 -4.68 -11.56
C PHE A 53 -9.66 -4.96 -12.73
N THR A 54 -9.33 -3.92 -13.51
CA THR A 54 -8.41 -4.06 -14.65
C THR A 54 -6.95 -3.82 -14.27
N ASN A 55 -6.71 -2.87 -13.36
CA ASN A 55 -5.38 -2.44 -12.92
C ASN A 55 -5.38 -2.14 -11.41
N PHE A 56 -4.20 -1.96 -10.83
CA PHE A 56 -4.09 -1.68 -9.39
C PHE A 56 -4.57 -0.28 -9.01
N THR A 57 -4.50 0.71 -9.91
CA THR A 57 -4.99 2.07 -9.65
C THR A 57 -6.47 2.05 -9.25
N GLU A 58 -7.31 1.29 -9.95
CA GLU A 58 -8.73 1.15 -9.57
C GLU A 58 -8.93 0.53 -8.18
N VAL A 59 -8.08 -0.44 -7.80
CA VAL A 59 -8.11 -1.05 -6.47
C VAL A 59 -7.72 -0.03 -5.42
N ALA A 60 -6.62 0.70 -5.68
CA ALA A 60 -6.09 1.71 -4.78
C ALA A 60 -7.08 2.87 -4.57
N ASP A 61 -7.77 3.31 -5.63
CA ASP A 61 -8.83 4.32 -5.55
C ASP A 61 -10.00 3.85 -4.69
N GLY A 62 -10.47 2.61 -4.90
CA GLY A 62 -11.55 2.02 -4.09
C GLY A 62 -11.17 1.90 -2.62
N LEU A 63 -9.96 1.42 -2.31
CA LEU A 63 -9.47 1.36 -0.93
C LEU A 63 -9.26 2.75 -0.33
N SER A 64 -8.78 3.71 -1.13
CA SER A 64 -8.58 5.11 -0.72
C SER A 64 -9.90 5.79 -0.33
N GLU A 65 -10.99 5.53 -1.06
CA GLU A 65 -12.33 6.02 -0.70
C GLU A 65 -12.78 5.46 0.65
N VAL A 66 -12.56 4.17 0.90
CA VAL A 66 -12.84 3.56 2.20
C VAL A 66 -12.00 4.21 3.29
N VAL A 67 -10.70 4.42 3.08
CA VAL A 67 -9.82 5.13 4.04
C VAL A 67 -10.35 6.52 4.34
N ASP A 68 -10.78 7.28 3.34
CA ASP A 68 -11.32 8.62 3.52
C ASP A 68 -12.61 8.62 4.37
N THR A 69 -13.52 7.67 4.10
CA THR A 69 -14.76 7.52 4.88
C THR A 69 -14.49 7.07 6.31
N VAL A 70 -13.57 6.12 6.49
CA VAL A 70 -13.11 5.67 7.81
C VAL A 70 -12.51 6.84 8.59
N TRP A 71 -11.58 7.57 7.99
CA TRP A 71 -10.92 8.71 8.63
C TRP A 71 -11.92 9.81 8.99
N ARG A 72 -12.84 10.15 8.07
CA ARG A 72 -13.90 11.12 8.29
C ARG A 72 -14.78 10.77 9.50
N SER A 73 -14.99 9.49 9.80
CA SER A 73 -15.82 9.06 10.95
C SER A 73 -15.33 9.62 12.29
N GLY A 74 -14.04 9.93 12.45
CA GLY A 74 -13.45 10.40 13.69
C GLY A 74 -13.71 9.46 14.88
N THR A 75 -13.91 8.16 14.62
CA THR A 75 -14.37 7.20 15.62
C THR A 75 -13.37 6.06 15.75
N PRO A 76 -12.45 6.09 16.73
CA PRO A 76 -11.31 5.17 16.79
C PRO A 76 -11.68 3.68 16.76
N ILE A 77 -12.76 3.30 17.44
CA ILE A 77 -13.25 1.91 17.49
C ILE A 77 -13.73 1.38 16.12
N LEU A 78 -14.10 2.27 15.20
CA LEU A 78 -14.31 1.92 13.79
C LEU A 78 -13.00 2.01 13.00
N GLN A 79 -12.25 3.09 13.20
CA GLN A 79 -11.08 3.38 12.39
C GLN A 79 -10.02 2.29 12.44
N ILE A 80 -9.65 1.86 13.65
CA ILE A 80 -8.58 0.89 13.86
C ILE A 80 -8.85 -0.44 13.13
N PRO A 81 -9.99 -1.14 13.37
CA PRO A 81 -10.22 -2.44 12.72
C PRO A 81 -10.34 -2.33 11.19
N PHE A 82 -10.98 -1.28 10.66
CA PHE A 82 -11.12 -1.10 9.22
C PHE A 82 -9.78 -0.79 8.55
N LEU A 83 -8.95 0.08 9.13
CA LEU A 83 -7.62 0.37 8.58
C LEU A 83 -6.70 -0.86 8.60
N LEU A 84 -6.74 -1.65 9.68
CA LEU A 84 -6.00 -2.93 9.74
C LEU A 84 -6.49 -3.91 8.66
N LYS A 85 -7.79 -3.99 8.42
CA LYS A 85 -8.36 -4.81 7.34
C LYS A 85 -7.90 -4.32 5.96
N ILE A 86 -7.99 -3.02 5.68
CA ILE A 86 -7.57 -2.41 4.41
C ILE A 86 -6.10 -2.68 4.13
N CYS A 87 -5.23 -2.52 5.14
CA CYS A 87 -3.81 -2.81 5.00
C CYS A 87 -3.57 -4.31 4.72
N GLY A 88 -4.31 -5.21 5.37
CA GLY A 88 -4.28 -6.64 5.04
C GLY A 88 -4.73 -6.94 3.61
N ASP A 89 -5.88 -6.42 3.19
CA ASP A 89 -6.40 -6.59 1.82
C ASP A 89 -5.42 -6.04 0.78
N PHE A 90 -4.78 -4.90 1.07
CA PHE A 90 -3.74 -4.31 0.22
C PHE A 90 -2.60 -5.29 -0.05
N THR A 91 -2.02 -5.92 0.99
CA THR A 91 -0.88 -6.85 0.84
C THR A 91 -1.22 -8.07 -0.01
N GLN A 92 -2.49 -8.44 -0.07
CA GLN A 92 -2.98 -9.51 -0.93
C GLN A 92 -3.21 -9.01 -2.35
N TYR A 93 -3.86 -7.87 -2.51
CA TYR A 93 -4.35 -7.42 -3.82
C TYR A 93 -3.22 -6.89 -4.70
N VAL A 94 -2.26 -6.17 -4.15
CA VAL A 94 -1.21 -5.48 -4.94
C VAL A 94 -0.38 -6.44 -5.79
N ARG A 95 -0.11 -7.66 -5.30
CA ARG A 95 0.64 -8.70 -6.02
C ARG A 95 -0.04 -9.20 -7.28
N SER A 96 -1.36 -9.04 -7.36
CA SER A 96 -2.16 -9.61 -8.44
C SER A 96 -2.17 -8.73 -9.68
N PHE A 97 -1.54 -7.55 -9.66
CA PHE A 97 -1.57 -6.57 -10.75
C PHE A 97 -0.16 -6.12 -11.10
N PRO A 98 0.05 -5.60 -12.33
CA PRO A 98 1.25 -4.83 -12.62
C PRO A 98 1.44 -3.69 -11.59
N PRO A 99 2.69 -3.36 -11.23
CA PRO A 99 2.98 -2.26 -10.33
C PRO A 99 2.31 -0.95 -10.76
N ALA A 100 1.81 -0.19 -9.80
CA ALA A 100 1.31 1.17 -10.01
C ALA A 100 1.87 2.09 -8.92
N PRO A 101 3.15 2.50 -9.00
CA PRO A 101 3.87 3.17 -7.90
C PRO A 101 3.13 4.38 -7.34
N LYS A 102 2.69 5.29 -8.21
CA LYS A 102 1.97 6.51 -7.82
C LYS A 102 0.69 6.22 -7.03
N ALA A 103 -0.15 5.31 -7.50
CA ALA A 103 -1.41 4.95 -6.84
C ALA A 103 -1.15 4.23 -5.51
N THR A 104 -0.17 3.33 -5.50
CA THR A 104 0.28 2.60 -4.31
C THR A 104 0.75 3.54 -3.21
N PHE A 105 1.70 4.43 -3.51
CA PHE A 105 2.23 5.36 -2.51
C PHE A 105 1.19 6.36 -2.01
N GLN A 106 0.26 6.81 -2.88
CA GLN A 106 -0.83 7.67 -2.44
C GLN A 106 -1.74 7.00 -1.40
N LEU A 107 -2.11 5.73 -1.63
CA LEU A 107 -2.89 4.96 -0.65
C LEU A 107 -2.10 4.72 0.64
N LEU A 108 -0.87 4.24 0.54
CA LEU A 108 -0.04 3.92 1.71
C LEU A 108 0.26 5.15 2.57
N ASN A 109 0.50 6.30 1.95
CA ASN A 109 0.69 7.57 2.68
C ASN A 109 -0.55 7.96 3.50
N LYS A 110 -1.76 7.73 2.98
CA LYS A 110 -2.99 7.96 3.76
C LYS A 110 -3.10 7.01 4.94
N ILE A 111 -2.83 5.72 4.72
CA ILE A 111 -2.91 4.71 5.78
C ILE A 111 -1.85 4.98 6.86
N ASP A 112 -0.64 5.37 6.45
CA ASP A 112 0.44 5.77 7.36
C ASP A 112 0.04 6.97 8.23
N HIS A 113 -0.49 8.03 7.62
CA HIS A 113 -1.01 9.18 8.36
C HIS A 113 -2.08 8.75 9.38
N CYS A 114 -3.04 7.91 8.97
CA CYS A 114 -4.11 7.45 9.83
C CYS A 114 -3.57 6.66 11.04
N PHE A 115 -2.72 5.66 10.79
CA PHE A 115 -2.17 4.82 11.86
C PHE A 115 -1.28 5.63 12.81
N ALA A 116 -0.35 6.42 12.30
CA ALA A 116 0.51 7.27 13.12
C ALA A 116 -0.31 8.26 13.98
N SER A 117 -1.37 8.83 13.41
CA SER A 117 -2.25 9.75 14.14
C SER A 117 -3.04 9.04 15.24
N LEU A 118 -3.56 7.83 14.97
CA LEU A 118 -4.27 7.02 15.95
C LEU A 118 -3.38 6.49 17.07
N LEU A 119 -2.12 6.20 16.77
CA LEU A 119 -1.13 5.74 17.76
C LEU A 119 -0.73 6.86 18.74
N SER A 120 -0.65 8.10 18.25
CA SER A 120 -0.28 9.28 19.04
C SER A 120 -1.49 10.02 19.64
N GLY A 121 -2.71 9.70 19.19
CA GLY A 121 -3.96 10.37 19.59
C GLY A 121 -4.09 11.80 19.08
N LYS A 122 -3.24 12.21 18.14
CA LYS A 122 -3.23 13.53 17.52
C LYS A 122 -3.04 13.38 16.02
N ASP A 123 -3.61 14.28 15.24
CA ASP A 123 -3.28 14.34 13.82
C ASP A 123 -1.80 14.72 13.66
N ILE A 124 -1.01 13.89 12.97
CA ILE A 124 0.43 14.12 12.86
C ILE A 124 0.80 15.37 12.08
N ALA A 125 -0.07 15.86 11.20
CA ALA A 125 0.16 17.07 10.40
C ALA A 125 -0.26 18.34 11.16
N THR A 126 -1.44 18.34 11.78
CA THR A 126 -1.96 19.54 12.48
C THR A 126 -1.60 19.60 13.95
N GLN A 127 -1.16 18.48 14.54
CA GLN A 127 -0.92 18.31 15.98
C GLN A 127 -2.17 18.49 16.86
N GLU A 128 -3.36 18.57 16.26
CA GLU A 128 -4.62 18.65 16.97
C GLU A 128 -5.01 17.28 17.57
N THR A 129 -5.56 17.28 18.78
CA THR A 129 -6.08 16.06 19.41
C THR A 129 -7.19 15.46 18.57
N LEU A 130 -7.08 14.16 18.28
CA LEU A 130 -8.10 13.47 17.53
C LEU A 130 -9.39 13.30 18.34
N PRO A 131 -10.56 13.29 17.68
CA PRO A 131 -11.82 12.97 18.34
C PRO A 131 -11.75 11.58 18.99
N GLY A 132 -12.19 11.46 20.24
CA GLY A 132 -12.14 10.21 21.01
C GLY A 132 -10.85 10.00 21.80
N PHE A 133 -9.91 10.95 21.73
CA PHE A 133 -8.66 10.96 22.48
C PHE A 133 -8.59 12.08 23.53
N GLU A 134 -9.72 12.72 23.85
CA GLU A 134 -9.78 13.80 24.84
C GLU A 134 -9.31 13.35 26.23
N ASN A 135 -9.49 12.06 26.54
CA ASN A 135 -9.06 11.41 27.78
C ASN A 135 -7.75 10.61 27.62
N GLY A 136 -6.95 10.95 26.60
CA GLY A 136 -5.69 10.27 26.26
C GLY A 136 -5.89 9.02 25.40
N LEU A 137 -4.88 8.15 25.39
CA LEU A 137 -4.75 7.03 24.43
C LEU A 137 -5.63 5.80 24.72
N ARG A 138 -6.53 5.87 25.71
CA ARG A 138 -7.38 4.73 26.09
C ARG A 138 -8.38 4.32 25.00
N GLY A 139 -8.80 5.27 24.16
CA GLY A 139 -9.67 5.00 23.00
C GLY A 139 -8.90 4.59 21.75
N GLY A 140 -7.56 4.59 21.78
CA GLY A 140 -6.71 4.24 20.65
C GLY A 140 -6.42 2.75 20.53
N MET A 141 -5.35 2.42 19.80
CA MET A 141 -4.93 1.04 19.57
C MET A 141 -4.54 0.32 20.87
N THR A 142 -5.11 -0.87 21.06
CA THR A 142 -4.70 -1.81 22.10
C THR A 142 -3.33 -2.41 21.79
N THR A 143 -2.67 -3.06 22.75
CA THR A 143 -1.40 -3.77 22.49
C THR A 143 -1.54 -4.78 21.34
N THR A 144 -2.65 -5.51 21.30
CA THR A 144 -2.94 -6.47 20.21
C THR A 144 -3.06 -5.76 18.86
N ASP A 145 -3.76 -4.63 18.79
CA ASP A 145 -3.88 -3.85 17.56
C ASP A 145 -2.52 -3.32 17.11
N MET A 146 -1.69 -2.86 18.05
CA MET A 146 -0.35 -2.34 17.75
C MET A 146 0.60 -3.43 17.23
N VAL A 147 0.58 -4.62 17.81
CA VAL A 147 1.38 -5.77 17.32
C VAL A 147 0.92 -6.17 15.91
N ARG A 148 -0.41 -6.20 15.67
CA ARG A 148 -0.96 -6.49 14.35
C ARG A 148 -0.60 -5.41 13.33
N CYS A 149 -0.70 -4.13 13.72
CA CYS A 149 -0.31 -2.99 12.90
C CYS A 149 1.17 -3.07 12.51
N ARG A 150 2.06 -3.32 13.48
CA ARG A 150 3.50 -3.52 13.25
C ARG A 150 3.75 -4.62 12.23
N SER A 151 3.14 -5.79 12.42
CA SER A 151 3.33 -6.92 11.49
C SER A 151 2.87 -6.59 10.07
N LEU A 152 1.70 -5.95 9.91
CA LEU A 152 1.19 -5.55 8.59
C LEU A 152 2.07 -4.49 7.92
N VAL A 153 2.54 -3.52 8.68
CA VAL A 153 3.44 -2.46 8.20
C VAL A 153 4.77 -3.05 7.73
N GLU A 154 5.40 -3.91 8.52
CA GLU A 154 6.65 -4.57 8.17
C GLU A 154 6.50 -5.44 6.92
N GLN A 155 5.44 -6.25 6.84
CA GLN A 155 5.12 -7.06 5.66
C GLN A 155 4.90 -6.20 4.42
N THR A 156 4.19 -5.07 4.57
CA THR A 156 3.94 -4.15 3.45
C THR A 156 5.22 -3.52 2.93
N ARG A 157 6.14 -3.11 3.81
CA ARG A 157 7.41 -2.51 3.38
C ARG A 157 8.26 -3.48 2.58
N VAL A 158 8.40 -4.72 3.07
CA VAL A 158 9.14 -5.77 2.33
C VAL A 158 8.49 -6.00 0.97
N LEU A 159 7.16 -6.11 0.94
CA LEU A 159 6.41 -6.33 -0.29
C LEU A 159 6.59 -5.19 -1.31
N ILE A 160 6.54 -3.93 -0.86
CA ILE A 160 6.73 -2.80 -1.77
C ILE A 160 8.15 -2.77 -2.32
N VAL A 161 9.16 -3.00 -1.49
CA VAL A 161 10.55 -3.07 -1.96
C VAL A 161 10.71 -4.18 -3.01
N GLU A 162 10.12 -5.36 -2.77
CA GLU A 162 10.13 -6.47 -3.73
C GLU A 162 9.47 -6.11 -5.06
N ILE A 163 8.23 -5.58 -5.02
CA ILE A 163 7.47 -5.22 -6.23
C ILE A 163 8.17 -4.14 -7.03
N MET A 164 8.66 -3.09 -6.37
CA MET A 164 9.30 -1.94 -7.02
C MET A 164 10.74 -2.24 -7.48
N SER A 165 11.40 -3.27 -6.93
CA SER A 165 12.74 -3.70 -7.38
C SER A 165 12.67 -4.65 -8.57
N ASN A 166 11.61 -5.46 -8.67
CA ASN A 166 11.42 -6.44 -9.74
C ASN A 166 10.91 -5.82 -11.07
N GLU A 167 10.63 -4.51 -11.12
CA GLU A 167 10.33 -3.79 -12.36
C GLU A 167 11.47 -3.88 -13.41
N ARG A 168 12.68 -4.30 -13.01
CA ARG A 168 13.79 -4.55 -13.93
C ARG A 168 13.67 -5.83 -14.77
N SER A 169 12.82 -6.80 -14.44
CA SER A 169 12.82 -8.10 -15.15
C SER A 169 11.73 -8.28 -16.20
N VAL A 170 10.77 -7.36 -16.33
CA VAL A 170 9.61 -7.51 -17.24
C VAL A 170 9.81 -6.72 -18.55
N GLY A 171 11.01 -6.18 -18.76
CA GLY A 171 11.39 -5.46 -19.99
C GLY A 171 12.13 -6.32 -21.04
N SER A 172 12.31 -7.62 -20.81
CA SER A 172 13.12 -8.49 -21.69
C SER A 172 12.52 -9.86 -21.99
N ASP A 173 11.19 -9.99 -22.06
CA ASP A 173 10.54 -11.24 -22.48
C ASP A 173 9.60 -11.00 -23.67
N VAL A 174 10.15 -10.41 -24.74
CA VAL A 174 9.62 -10.57 -26.09
C VAL A 174 10.70 -11.22 -26.95
N ASP A 175 10.37 -12.42 -27.44
CA ASP A 175 11.12 -13.29 -28.37
C ASP A 175 12.51 -13.79 -27.93
N SER A 176 12.55 -15.07 -27.56
CA SER A 176 13.30 -16.04 -28.37
C SER A 176 12.74 -17.45 -28.13
N ASP A 177 11.78 -17.84 -28.96
CA ASP A 177 11.70 -19.25 -29.36
C ASP A 177 13.01 -19.56 -30.08
N ASP A 178 14.00 -20.13 -29.39
CA ASP A 178 15.00 -20.98 -30.04
C ASP A 178 15.55 -22.00 -29.06
N TYR A 179 15.11 -23.25 -29.23
CA TYR A 179 15.83 -24.40 -28.71
C TYR A 179 16.89 -24.73 -29.75
N ASP A 180 18.08 -24.15 -29.62
CA ASP A 180 19.27 -24.61 -30.34
C ASP A 180 20.11 -25.45 -29.39
N GLU A 181 19.93 -26.77 -29.51
CA GLU A 181 20.88 -27.78 -29.06
C GLU A 181 21.58 -28.24 -30.35
N ASP A 182 22.79 -27.74 -30.60
CA ASP A 182 23.85 -28.50 -31.26
C ASP A 182 25.19 -27.75 -31.15
N GLU A 183 26.15 -28.45 -30.54
CA GLU A 183 27.57 -28.11 -30.47
C GLU A 183 28.19 -28.09 -31.87
N ASP A 184 28.97 -27.06 -32.19
CA ASP A 184 30.19 -27.29 -32.98
C ASP A 184 31.28 -26.26 -32.67
N GLU A 185 32.48 -26.79 -32.44
CA GLU A 185 33.71 -26.07 -32.16
C GLU A 185 34.28 -25.49 -33.45
N SER A 186 34.73 -24.22 -33.45
CA SER A 186 35.79 -23.76 -34.35
C SER A 186 36.45 -22.47 -33.83
N GLU A 187 37.75 -22.55 -33.68
CA GLU A 187 38.70 -21.48 -33.35
C GLU A 187 38.93 -20.56 -34.57
N ASP A 188 38.98 -19.23 -34.38
CA ASP A 188 40.08 -18.34 -34.82
C ASP A 188 39.73 -16.82 -34.79
N ASP A 189 40.68 -16.08 -34.21
CA ASP A 189 41.22 -14.73 -34.48
C ASP A 189 40.38 -13.42 -34.63
N ASP A 190 40.82 -12.44 -33.83
CA ASP A 190 41.01 -11.00 -34.09
C ASP A 190 39.89 -10.12 -34.71
N GLU A 191 39.36 -9.18 -33.91
CA GLU A 191 39.64 -7.74 -34.11
C GLU A 191 39.00 -6.86 -33.01
N PHE A 192 39.85 -6.09 -32.33
CA PHE A 192 39.49 -5.00 -31.43
C PHE A 192 38.89 -3.84 -32.24
N LYS A 193 37.58 -3.57 -32.08
CA LYS A 193 36.95 -2.31 -32.53
C LYS A 193 36.27 -1.61 -31.36
N GLU A 194 36.99 -0.65 -30.78
CA GLU A 194 36.40 0.46 -30.03
C GLU A 194 35.43 1.22 -30.94
N SER A 195 34.13 1.12 -30.67
CA SER A 195 33.14 2.06 -31.18
C SER A 195 32.69 2.97 -30.03
N ARG A 196 33.41 4.07 -29.87
CA ARG A 196 32.92 5.27 -29.17
C ARG A 196 31.95 6.00 -30.11
N GLY A 197 30.70 6.10 -29.69
CA GLY A 197 29.65 6.93 -30.29
C GLY A 197 28.31 6.38 -29.79
N GLY A 198 27.56 7.05 -28.92
CA GLY A 198 27.14 8.44 -29.00
C GLY A 198 25.63 8.41 -29.22
N GLY A 199 24.87 8.57 -28.13
CA GLY A 199 23.40 8.58 -28.08
C GLY A 199 22.94 7.97 -26.75
N GLY A 200 22.12 8.62 -25.92
CA GLY A 200 21.50 9.94 -25.94
C GLY A 200 21.06 10.25 -24.50
N ASP A 201 20.71 11.51 -24.23
CA ASP A 201 20.29 12.08 -22.93
C ASP A 201 19.00 11.43 -22.30
N ASP A 202 18.63 10.20 -22.68
CA ASP A 202 17.41 9.50 -22.21
C ASP A 202 17.66 8.51 -21.04
N ASP A 203 18.93 8.20 -20.72
CA ASP A 203 19.29 7.29 -19.60
C ASP A 203 19.22 8.01 -18.23
N ASP A 204 19.48 9.32 -18.18
CA ASP A 204 19.51 10.09 -16.93
C ASP A 204 18.10 10.27 -16.30
N GLU A 205 17.05 10.45 -17.12
CA GLU A 205 15.68 10.68 -16.62
C GLU A 205 15.02 9.41 -16.07
N GLN A 206 15.30 8.24 -16.66
CA GLN A 206 14.78 6.95 -16.19
C GLN A 206 15.44 6.51 -14.87
N ASP A 207 16.76 6.77 -14.72
CA ASP A 207 17.46 6.51 -13.48
C ASP A 207 16.98 7.41 -12.33
N ASP A 208 16.63 8.67 -12.62
CA ASP A 208 16.05 9.61 -11.66
C ASP A 208 14.64 9.18 -11.20
N GLU A 209 13.77 8.75 -12.11
CA GLU A 209 12.43 8.25 -11.75
C GLU A 209 12.55 6.97 -10.89
N LEU A 210 13.40 6.04 -11.27
CA LEU A 210 13.66 4.81 -10.50
C LEU A 210 14.27 5.11 -9.13
N ALA A 211 15.18 6.07 -9.02
CA ALA A 211 15.72 6.53 -7.74
C ALA A 211 14.61 7.11 -6.86
N SER A 212 13.69 7.89 -7.43
CA SER A 212 12.56 8.47 -6.70
C SER A 212 11.61 7.38 -6.16
N VAL A 213 11.29 6.36 -6.95
CA VAL A 213 10.44 5.24 -6.54
C VAL A 213 11.09 4.43 -5.41
N ARG A 214 12.41 4.20 -5.47
CA ARG A 214 13.15 3.53 -4.39
C ARG A 214 13.14 4.32 -3.10
N LEU A 215 13.31 5.65 -3.19
CA LEU A 215 13.22 6.54 -2.03
C LEU A 215 11.82 6.53 -1.40
N ASP A 216 10.77 6.55 -2.22
CA ASP A 216 9.39 6.47 -1.74
C ASP A 216 9.07 5.09 -1.12
N ALA A 217 9.59 4.00 -1.69
CA ALA A 217 9.49 2.66 -1.11
C ALA A 217 10.11 2.58 0.29
N ALA A 218 11.26 3.24 0.50
CA ALA A 218 11.93 3.27 1.81
C ALA A 218 11.10 4.00 2.88
N ARG A 219 10.34 5.04 2.48
CA ARG A 219 9.49 5.89 3.34
C ARG A 219 8.13 5.29 3.67
N VAL A 220 7.74 4.19 3.05
CA VAL A 220 6.46 3.52 3.34
C VAL A 220 6.35 3.24 4.84
N PHE A 221 5.27 3.75 5.44
CA PHE A 221 4.93 3.62 6.86
C PHE A 221 5.95 4.20 7.85
N GLU A 222 6.78 5.15 7.43
CA GLU A 222 7.79 5.78 8.28
C GLU A 222 7.18 6.35 9.57
N ASN A 223 6.09 7.13 9.47
CA ASN A 223 5.47 7.75 10.64
C ASN A 223 4.89 6.71 11.60
N THR A 224 4.23 5.69 11.05
CA THR A 224 3.62 4.61 11.84
C THR A 224 4.66 3.83 12.61
N ILE A 225 5.81 3.51 12.00
CA ILE A 225 6.91 2.79 12.66
C ILE A 225 7.43 3.59 13.85
N VAL A 226 7.67 4.90 13.66
CA VAL A 226 8.14 5.78 14.75
C VAL A 226 7.15 5.75 15.91
N GLN A 227 5.85 5.88 15.64
CA GLN A 227 4.84 5.88 16.70
C GLN A 227 4.66 4.51 17.36
N LEU A 228 4.80 3.40 16.62
CA LEU A 228 4.81 2.05 17.19
C LEU A 228 6.02 1.82 18.09
N GLY A 229 7.20 2.31 17.71
CA GLY A 229 8.41 2.27 18.54
C GLY A 229 8.22 3.01 19.86
N ASN A 230 7.64 4.21 19.82
CA ASN A 230 7.31 5.00 21.01
C ASN A 230 6.31 4.28 21.95
N ARG A 231 5.40 3.49 21.38
CA ARG A 231 4.30 2.85 22.13
C ARG A 231 4.63 1.46 22.67
N LEU A 232 5.36 0.66 21.90
CA LEU A 232 5.71 -0.73 22.24
C LEU A 232 7.13 -0.86 22.81
N GLY A 233 7.98 0.16 22.67
CA GLY A 233 9.42 0.06 22.90
C GLY A 233 10.14 -0.67 21.77
N ASP A 234 11.47 -0.60 21.77
CA ASP A 234 12.33 -1.17 20.72
C ASP A 234 12.51 -2.71 20.83
N GLY A 235 11.85 -3.33 21.81
CA GLY A 235 12.00 -4.75 22.17
C GLY A 235 11.45 -5.76 21.15
N GLY A 236 11.05 -5.33 19.95
CA GLY A 236 10.65 -6.19 18.85
C GLY A 236 11.77 -6.55 17.88
N LEU A 237 12.93 -5.88 17.95
CA LEU A 237 14.08 -6.11 17.06
C LEU A 237 15.24 -6.83 17.76
N LEU A 238 15.10 -7.17 19.04
CA LEU A 238 16.09 -7.92 19.81
C LEU A 238 15.40 -9.01 20.62
N SER A 239 15.02 -10.09 19.94
CA SER A 239 14.87 -11.39 20.60
C SER A 239 15.22 -12.49 19.61
N THR A 240 16.40 -13.05 19.87
CA THR A 240 17.03 -14.30 19.38
C THR A 240 17.47 -14.36 17.92
#